data_AF-A0A2N2M9Y9-F1
#
_entry.id   AF-A0A2N2M9Y9-F1
#
_cell.length_a   1.000
_cell.length_b   1.000
_cell.length_c   1.000
_cell.angle_alpha   90.00
_cell.angle_beta   90.00
_cell.angle_gamma   90.00
#
_symmetry.space_group_name_H-M   'P 1'
#
loop_
_entity.id
_entity.type
_entity.pdbx_description
1 polymer ?
#
loop_
_entity_poly.entity_id
_entity_poly.type
_entity_poly.pdbx_seq_one_letter_code
_entity_poly.pdbx_strand_id
1 'polypeptide(L)'
;MDQIFLSHTQGGQPMDTGKQNERFERARAALAYGEYKITLLEDGVWSIINGDNTPYRVTHQTCECKDFEHNAKHGVLCKHICAIHILFPQTQGGQSKMNEPTPNPITGWTRLFHPSGAQVTLPIVYAAAGNMFGQVDAYLGAGFQVNAPGLEEGEQKQEVVSVSRRESKDSTPIVAFYLAHPKTVKKFLHSYLNNQDDVQAFETATGLKLDSIPLWPGERDVDKDSRQADEYIVPLPRPINLVWEVNPKWQTWSTEGGKSTGAIEPHKRILVRYDATSAKPVSAPLSVPATPGDPKPANGALVRKYQDGTSCKDDPAERVAFDAYTKANNNSPASLEALRAWYRVAVSK
;
A
#
# COMPACT_ATOMS: atom_id res chain seq x y z
N MET A 1 22.60 -23.93 17.95
CA MET A 1 22.82 -23.83 19.40
C MET A 1 24.21 -23.25 19.57
N ASP A 2 24.35 -21.93 19.50
CA ASP A 2 25.66 -21.29 19.59
C ASP A 2 25.85 -20.74 21.01
N GLN A 3 26.76 -21.39 21.74
CA GLN A 3 27.24 -20.92 23.05
C GLN A 3 28.18 -19.72 22.82
N ILE A 4 27.72 -18.52 23.20
CA ILE A 4 28.57 -17.33 23.25
C ILE A 4 29.39 -17.39 24.55
N PHE A 5 30.68 -17.71 24.41
CA PHE A 5 31.67 -17.66 25.48
C PHE A 5 31.99 -16.20 25.84
N LEU A 6 31.76 -15.83 27.10
CA LEU A 6 32.31 -14.63 27.71
C LEU A 6 33.23 -15.05 28.86
N SER A 7 34.51 -15.26 28.56
CA SER A 7 35.56 -15.34 29.57
C SER A 7 36.41 -14.09 29.47
N HIS A 8 36.43 -13.25 30.50
CA HIS A 8 37.61 -12.58 31.06
C HIS A 8 37.19 -11.69 32.24
N THR A 9 37.45 -12.15 33.46
CA THR A 9 37.71 -11.27 34.62
C THR A 9 38.86 -11.85 35.41
N GLN A 10 39.92 -11.05 35.56
CA GLN A 10 41.05 -11.31 36.44
C GLN A 10 40.55 -11.37 37.89
N GLY A 11 40.83 -12.49 38.58
CA GLY A 11 40.73 -12.59 40.04
C GLY A 11 39.32 -12.70 40.63
N GLY A 12 38.51 -13.67 40.20
CA GLY A 12 37.22 -13.95 40.82
C GLY A 12 36.76 -15.39 40.56
N GLN A 13 36.02 -15.97 41.52
CA GLN A 13 35.52 -17.34 41.48
C GLN A 13 34.85 -17.70 40.13
N PRO A 14 34.91 -18.97 39.69
CA PRO A 14 34.28 -19.40 38.44
C PRO A 14 32.77 -19.09 38.46
N MET A 15 32.31 -18.42 37.40
CA MET A 15 30.89 -18.14 37.17
C MET A 15 30.10 -19.47 37.18
N ASP A 16 29.06 -19.54 38.01
CA ASP A 16 28.13 -20.68 38.04
C ASP A 16 27.25 -20.65 36.77
N THR A 17 27.78 -21.25 35.70
CA THR A 17 27.21 -21.24 34.34
C THR A 17 25.80 -21.83 34.29
N GLY A 18 25.47 -22.78 35.16
CA GLY A 18 24.13 -23.35 35.27
C GLY A 18 23.10 -22.31 35.73
N LYS A 19 23.41 -21.59 36.82
CA LYS A 19 22.53 -20.53 37.33
C LYS A 19 22.41 -19.34 36.38
N GLN A 20 23.48 -18.99 35.67
CA GLN A 20 23.44 -17.91 34.71
C GLN A 20 22.50 -18.24 33.53
N ASN A 21 22.55 -19.48 33.02
CA ASN A 21 21.69 -19.92 31.92
C ASN A 21 20.20 -19.90 32.28
N GLU A 22 19.83 -20.38 33.47
CA GLU A 22 18.43 -20.34 33.95
C GLU A 22 17.89 -18.90 33.97
N ARG A 23 18.72 -17.94 34.37
CA ARG A 23 18.36 -16.52 34.44
C ARG A 23 18.15 -15.91 33.06
N PHE A 24 18.95 -16.30 32.07
CA PHE A 24 18.75 -15.91 30.67
C PHE A 24 17.44 -16.47 30.12
N GLU A 25 17.10 -17.74 30.40
CA GLU A 25 15.83 -18.32 29.96
C GLU A 25 14.62 -17.64 30.61
N ARG A 26 14.70 -17.34 31.92
CA ARG A 26 13.64 -16.59 32.61
C ARG A 26 13.49 -15.17 32.07
N ALA A 27 14.59 -14.50 31.73
CA ALA A 27 14.55 -13.18 31.11
C ALA A 27 13.91 -13.24 29.72
N ARG A 28 14.24 -14.26 28.91
CA ARG A 28 13.63 -14.47 27.59
C ARG A 28 12.12 -14.72 27.69
N ALA A 29 11.69 -15.55 28.64
CA ALA A 29 10.26 -15.80 28.88
C ALA A 29 9.53 -14.51 29.28
N ALA A 30 10.04 -13.75 30.25
CA ALA A 30 9.43 -12.51 30.70
C ALA A 30 9.34 -11.45 29.59
N LEU A 31 10.34 -11.36 28.71
CA LEU A 31 10.29 -10.52 27.51
C LEU A 31 9.19 -10.96 26.54
N ALA A 32 9.06 -12.26 26.28
CA ALA A 32 8.05 -12.81 25.37
C ALA A 32 6.61 -12.57 25.88
N TYR A 33 6.40 -12.60 27.20
CA TYR A 33 5.10 -12.31 27.82
C TYR A 33 4.82 -10.82 28.03
N GLY A 34 5.75 -9.92 27.66
CA GLY A 34 5.58 -8.48 27.85
C GLY A 34 5.58 -8.04 29.32
N GLU A 35 6.20 -8.82 30.21
CA GLU A 35 6.28 -8.51 31.65
C GLU A 35 7.24 -7.36 31.97
N TYR A 36 8.13 -7.03 31.04
CA TYR A 36 9.06 -5.91 31.18
C TYR A 36 8.57 -4.68 30.43
N LYS A 37 8.50 -3.55 31.12
CA LYS A 37 8.47 -2.22 30.51
C LYS A 37 9.88 -1.64 30.61
N ILE A 38 10.52 -1.46 29.47
CA ILE A 38 11.91 -1.01 29.37
C ILE A 38 11.92 0.37 28.74
N THR A 39 12.57 1.32 29.41
CA THR A 39 12.69 2.70 28.95
C THR A 39 14.15 3.11 28.98
N LEU A 40 14.65 3.69 27.88
CA LEU A 40 16.00 4.26 27.85
C LEU A 40 16.01 5.52 28.71
N LEU A 41 16.92 5.59 29.68
CA LEU A 41 17.12 6.78 30.51
C LEU A 41 18.24 7.64 29.94
N GLU A 42 19.41 7.02 29.74
CA GLU A 42 20.64 7.64 29.25
C GLU A 42 21.36 6.62 28.36
N ASP A 43 22.38 7.05 27.61
CA ASP A 43 23.16 6.13 26.78
C ASP A 43 23.76 4.99 27.63
N GLY A 44 23.44 3.75 27.28
CA GLY A 44 23.84 2.55 28.04
C GLY A 44 23.13 2.34 29.39
N VAL A 45 22.07 3.09 29.69
CA VAL A 45 21.31 3.00 30.95
C VAL A 45 19.81 2.91 30.68
N TRP A 46 19.18 1.89 31.25
CA TRP A 46 17.75 1.62 31.11
C TRP A 46 17.04 1.59 32.45
N SER A 47 15.77 1.97 32.45
CA SER A 47 14.80 1.63 33.50
C SER A 47 14.04 0.38 33.08
N ILE A 48 14.03 -0.64 33.93
CA ILE A 48 13.20 -1.84 33.76
C ILE A 48 12.19 -1.90 34.90
N ILE A 49 10.91 -1.93 34.53
CA ILE A 49 9.80 -2.20 35.44
C ILE A 49 9.33 -3.64 35.17
N ASN A 50 9.21 -4.45 36.22
CA ASN A 50 8.68 -5.80 36.17
C ASN A 50 7.30 -5.88 36.88
N GLY A 51 6.73 -7.08 37.08
CA GLY A 51 5.46 -7.28 37.78
C GLY A 51 5.34 -6.71 39.22
N ASP A 52 6.44 -6.29 39.85
CA ASP A 52 6.46 -5.56 41.13
C ASP A 52 6.23 -4.04 40.98
N ASN A 53 6.06 -3.55 39.75
CA ASN A 53 5.90 -2.13 39.39
C ASN A 53 7.02 -1.21 39.90
N THR A 54 8.15 -1.76 40.36
CA THR A 54 9.28 -0.97 40.82
C THR A 54 10.25 -0.75 39.66
N PRO A 55 10.59 0.52 39.32
CA PRO A 55 11.58 0.79 38.30
C PRO A 55 12.98 0.48 38.85
N TYR A 56 13.72 -0.35 38.13
CA TYR A 56 15.13 -0.62 38.41
C TYR A 56 16.00 0.06 37.38
N ARG A 57 17.03 0.81 37.82
CA ARG A 57 18.09 1.26 36.91
C ARG A 57 19.01 0.08 36.58
N VAL A 58 19.29 -0.11 35.29
CA VAL A 58 20.03 -1.26 34.74
C VAL A 58 21.02 -0.78 33.70
N THR A 59 22.23 -1.30 33.74
CA THR A 59 23.25 -1.20 32.68
C THR A 59 23.60 -2.62 32.20
N HIS A 60 24.55 -2.75 31.28
CA HIS A 60 25.05 -4.07 30.89
C HIS A 60 25.82 -4.80 32.01
N GLN A 61 26.27 -4.10 33.05
CA GLN A 61 27.11 -4.68 34.10
C GLN A 61 26.49 -4.56 35.49
N THR A 62 25.55 -3.64 35.71
CA THR A 62 24.99 -3.33 37.03
C THR A 62 23.48 -3.19 37.02
N CYS A 63 22.85 -3.49 38.16
CA CYS A 63 21.41 -3.32 38.34
C CYS A 63 21.08 -3.01 39.80
N GLU A 64 20.09 -2.16 40.04
CA GLU A 64 19.64 -1.78 41.39
C GLU A 64 18.70 -2.80 42.05
N CYS A 65 18.38 -3.92 41.39
CA CYS A 65 17.52 -4.92 41.99
C CYS A 65 18.23 -5.73 43.08
N LYS A 66 17.48 -6.16 44.11
CA LYS A 66 17.99 -6.99 45.20
C LYS A 66 18.67 -8.27 44.70
N ASP A 67 18.16 -8.85 43.61
CA ASP A 67 18.73 -10.06 43.01
C ASP A 67 20.17 -9.84 42.51
N PHE A 68 20.48 -8.67 41.95
CA PHE A 68 21.86 -8.31 41.60
C PHE A 68 22.71 -8.07 42.84
N GLU A 69 22.21 -7.33 43.83
CA GLU A 69 22.93 -7.06 45.08
C GLU A 69 23.39 -8.34 45.79
N HIS A 70 22.55 -9.38 45.79
CA HIS A 70 22.86 -10.67 46.41
C HIS A 70 23.80 -11.54 45.55
N ASN A 71 23.64 -11.54 44.22
CA ASN A 71 24.31 -12.50 43.34
C ASN A 71 25.54 -11.94 42.61
N ALA A 72 25.73 -10.62 42.54
CA ALA A 72 26.85 -10.00 41.85
C ALA A 72 28.21 -10.43 42.43
N LYS A 73 28.28 -10.67 43.75
CA LYS A 73 29.49 -11.17 44.43
C LYS A 73 29.93 -12.55 43.95
N HIS A 74 29.02 -13.32 43.35
CA HIS A 74 29.28 -14.64 42.77
C HIS A 74 29.47 -14.59 41.25
N GLY A 75 29.58 -13.39 40.66
CA GLY A 75 29.73 -13.21 39.21
C GLY A 75 28.48 -13.57 38.41
N VAL A 76 27.31 -13.66 39.05
CA VAL A 76 26.03 -14.01 38.39
C VAL A 76 25.22 -12.74 38.16
N LEU A 77 24.79 -12.53 36.91
CA LEU A 77 23.97 -11.39 36.50
C LEU A 77 22.49 -11.64 36.83
N CYS A 78 21.77 -10.59 37.23
CA CYS A 78 20.34 -10.70 37.48
C CYS A 78 19.52 -10.85 36.18
N LYS A 79 18.24 -11.21 36.31
CA LYS A 79 17.32 -11.35 35.17
C LYS A 79 17.18 -10.06 34.33
N HIS A 80 17.32 -8.90 34.97
CA HIS A 80 17.18 -7.60 34.29
C HIS A 80 18.40 -7.30 33.38
N ILE A 81 19.61 -7.58 33.86
CA ILE A 81 20.83 -7.45 33.03
C ILE A 81 20.78 -8.46 31.88
N CYS A 82 20.31 -9.69 32.13
CA CYS A 82 20.10 -10.68 31.07
C CYS A 82 19.13 -10.17 30.00
N ALA A 83 18.02 -9.53 30.41
CA ALA A 83 17.06 -8.94 29.47
C ALA A 83 17.70 -7.81 28.63
N ILE A 84 18.52 -6.96 29.25
CA ILE A 84 19.30 -5.95 28.52
C ILE A 84 20.25 -6.59 27.53
N HIS A 85 20.98 -7.65 27.89
CA HIS A 85 21.89 -8.34 26.95
C HIS A 85 21.16 -9.00 25.78
N ILE A 86 19.93 -9.49 25.99
CA ILE A 86 19.10 -10.07 24.92
C ILE A 86 18.65 -8.99 23.93
N LEU A 87 18.18 -7.84 24.43
CA LEU A 87 17.61 -6.78 23.59
C LEU A 87 18.68 -5.86 22.98
N PHE A 88 19.74 -5.63 23.73
CA PHE A 88 20.85 -4.74 23.42
C PHE A 88 22.13 -5.54 23.64
N PRO A 89 22.60 -6.35 22.67
CA PRO A 89 23.87 -7.05 22.81
C PRO A 89 25.04 -6.05 22.72
N GLN A 90 26.02 -6.09 23.64
CA GLN A 90 27.26 -5.34 23.44
C GLN A 90 28.06 -5.97 22.31
N THR A 91 28.21 -5.27 21.19
CA THR A 91 29.27 -5.59 20.21
C THR A 91 30.61 -5.41 20.91
N GLN A 92 31.26 -6.52 21.26
CA GLN A 92 32.59 -6.48 21.83
C GLN A 92 33.59 -5.96 20.80
N GLY A 93 34.14 -4.77 21.05
CA GLY A 93 35.30 -4.28 20.30
C GLY A 93 35.53 -2.78 20.40
N GLY A 94 36.31 -2.35 21.40
CA GLY A 94 37.16 -1.16 21.29
C GLY A 94 36.62 0.12 21.94
N GLN A 95 37.33 0.56 22.98
CA GLN A 95 37.32 1.95 23.42
C GLN A 95 37.60 2.87 22.22
N SER A 96 36.61 3.67 21.81
CA SER A 96 36.86 4.88 21.05
C SER A 96 36.10 6.02 21.70
N LYS A 97 36.88 7.05 22.04
CA LYS A 97 36.41 8.39 22.38
C LYS A 97 35.29 8.80 21.42
N MET A 98 34.29 9.48 21.99
CA MET A 98 33.25 10.27 21.32
C MET A 98 33.49 10.44 19.82
N ASN A 99 32.72 9.71 19.02
CA ASN A 99 32.30 10.15 17.70
C ASN A 99 30.83 9.76 17.56
N GLU A 100 30.06 10.66 16.96
CA GLU A 100 28.65 10.50 16.60
C GLU A 100 28.32 9.07 16.14
N PRO A 101 27.08 8.59 16.37
CA PRO A 101 26.66 7.33 15.79
C PRO A 101 26.77 7.43 14.27
N THR A 102 27.82 6.82 13.72
CA THR A 102 27.93 6.64 12.28
C THR A 102 26.73 5.81 11.87
N PRO A 103 25.85 6.32 10.99
CA PRO A 103 24.71 5.53 10.52
C PRO A 103 25.26 4.25 9.91
N ASN A 104 24.73 3.10 10.35
CA ASN A 104 24.99 1.82 9.69
C ASN A 104 24.89 2.06 8.18
N PRO A 105 25.94 1.82 7.38
CA PRO A 105 25.93 2.21 5.99
C PRO A 105 24.81 1.42 5.33
N ILE A 106 23.73 2.11 4.96
CA ILE A 106 22.70 1.53 4.11
C ILE A 106 23.39 1.24 2.80
N THR A 107 23.70 -0.03 2.59
CA THR A 107 24.46 -0.54 1.45
C THR A 107 23.57 -0.87 0.26
N GLY A 108 22.25 -0.89 0.47
CA GLY A 108 21.28 -1.15 -0.58
C GLY A 108 19.86 -0.86 -0.15
N TRP A 109 18.96 -0.94 -1.12
CA TRP A 109 17.53 -0.76 -0.94
C TRP A 109 16.81 -1.83 -1.75
N THR A 110 15.75 -2.41 -1.20
CA THR A 110 14.80 -3.24 -1.95
C THR A 110 13.47 -2.54 -2.08
N ARG A 111 12.77 -2.77 -3.19
CA ARG A 111 11.40 -2.26 -3.40
C ARG A 111 10.44 -3.44 -3.33
N LEU A 112 9.48 -3.35 -2.43
CA LEU A 112 8.45 -4.36 -2.22
C LEU A 112 7.09 -3.68 -2.02
N PHE A 113 6.02 -4.45 -2.05
CA PHE A 113 4.67 -4.00 -1.77
C PHE A 113 4.21 -4.48 -0.41
N HIS A 114 3.68 -3.59 0.40
CA HIS A 114 2.96 -3.94 1.61
C HIS A 114 1.62 -4.61 1.23
N PRO A 115 1.05 -5.54 2.03
CA PRO A 115 -0.26 -6.14 1.78
C PRO A 115 -1.40 -5.16 1.53
N SER A 116 -1.28 -3.91 1.99
CA SER A 116 -2.24 -2.84 1.72
C SER A 116 -2.19 -2.25 0.31
N GLY A 117 -1.23 -2.66 -0.52
CA GLY A 117 -1.02 -2.12 -1.87
C GLY A 117 0.04 -1.02 -1.95
N ALA A 118 0.58 -0.55 -0.83
CA ALA A 118 1.60 0.50 -0.82
C ALA A 118 2.96 -0.04 -1.28
N GLN A 119 3.56 0.60 -2.29
CA GLN A 119 4.96 0.35 -2.63
C GLN A 119 5.87 1.02 -1.60
N VAL A 120 6.77 0.24 -1.01
CA VAL A 120 7.74 0.72 -0.03
C VAL A 120 9.16 0.43 -0.50
N THR A 121 10.09 1.29 -0.10
CA THR A 121 11.53 1.08 -0.30
C THR A 121 12.13 0.77 1.07
N LEU A 122 12.61 -0.46 1.25
CA LEU A 122 13.12 -0.97 2.52
C LEU A 122 14.65 -1.02 2.48
N PRO A 123 15.34 -0.58 3.55
CA PRO A 123 16.79 -0.58 3.59
C PRO A 123 17.33 -2.00 3.69
N ILE A 124 18.47 -2.26 3.04
CA ILE A 124 19.25 -3.48 3.23
C ILE A 124 20.57 -3.07 3.88
N VAL A 125 20.81 -3.57 5.10
CA VAL A 125 22.01 -3.26 5.90
C VAL A 125 23.01 -4.41 5.78
N TYR A 126 24.29 -4.14 5.56
CA TYR A 126 25.21 -5.17 5.08
C TYR A 126 26.56 -5.31 5.78
N ALA A 127 27.04 -6.56 5.71
CA ALA A 127 28.44 -6.97 5.77
C ALA A 127 28.84 -8.05 4.70
N ALA A 128 27.91 -8.85 4.13
CA ALA A 128 28.20 -9.87 3.07
C ALA A 128 26.95 -10.32 2.24
N ALA A 129 27.13 -10.85 1.02
CA ALA A 129 26.09 -11.02 -0.01
C ALA A 129 24.95 -11.97 0.40
N GLY A 130 25.29 -13.06 1.09
CA GLY A 130 24.30 -14.00 1.63
C GLY A 130 23.32 -13.34 2.61
N ASN A 131 23.75 -12.30 3.32
CA ASN A 131 22.90 -11.60 4.30
C ASN A 131 21.86 -10.68 3.63
N MET A 132 22.07 -10.25 2.37
CA MET A 132 21.05 -9.50 1.61
C MET A 132 19.85 -10.38 1.30
N PHE A 133 20.11 -11.58 0.79
CA PHE A 133 19.04 -12.52 0.47
C PHE A 133 18.23 -12.87 1.71
N GLY A 134 18.89 -13.14 2.84
CA GLY A 134 18.20 -13.38 4.11
C GLY A 134 17.33 -12.21 4.60
N GLN A 135 17.73 -10.95 4.39
CA GLN A 135 16.90 -9.79 4.72
C GLN A 135 15.70 -9.64 3.78
N VAL A 136 15.89 -9.86 2.47
CA VAL A 136 14.78 -9.87 1.51
C VAL A 136 13.80 -10.99 1.85
N ASP A 137 14.29 -12.19 2.13
CA ASP A 137 13.47 -13.33 2.56
C ASP A 137 12.73 -13.03 3.87
N ALA A 138 13.34 -12.31 4.81
CA ALA A 138 12.67 -11.86 6.03
C ALA A 138 11.54 -10.87 5.75
N TYR A 139 11.70 -9.94 4.79
CA TYR A 139 10.61 -9.07 4.37
C TYR A 139 9.48 -9.85 3.68
N LEU A 140 9.82 -10.80 2.81
CA LEU A 140 8.82 -11.65 2.17
C LEU A 140 8.08 -12.52 3.21
N GLY A 141 8.79 -13.09 4.18
CA GLY A 141 8.21 -13.83 5.31
C GLY A 141 7.35 -12.97 6.24
N ALA A 142 7.63 -11.67 6.32
CA ALA A 142 6.79 -10.70 7.03
C ALA A 142 5.54 -10.27 6.25
N GLY A 143 5.33 -10.81 5.05
CA GLY A 143 4.15 -10.58 4.23
C GLY A 143 4.30 -9.49 3.18
N PHE A 144 5.49 -8.91 3.00
CA PHE A 144 5.73 -8.04 1.84
C PHE A 144 5.69 -8.86 0.55
N GLN A 145 5.18 -8.26 -0.52
CA GLN A 145 4.97 -8.89 -1.81
C GLN A 145 5.92 -8.30 -2.85
N VAL A 146 6.34 -9.15 -3.79
CA VAL A 146 7.16 -8.71 -4.93
C VAL A 146 6.32 -7.89 -5.92
N ASN A 147 5.07 -8.30 -6.12
CA ASN A 147 4.11 -7.62 -6.98
C ASN A 147 3.10 -6.85 -6.13
N ALA A 148 2.46 -5.83 -6.71
CA ALA A 148 1.38 -5.15 -6.02
C ALA A 148 0.22 -6.13 -5.80
N PRO A 149 -0.42 -6.13 -4.62
CA PRO A 149 -1.64 -6.89 -4.38
C PRO A 149 -2.66 -6.69 -5.52
N GLY A 150 -3.14 -7.79 -6.11
CA GLY A 150 -4.10 -7.77 -7.22
C GLY A 150 -3.49 -7.61 -8.62
N LEU A 151 -2.16 -7.71 -8.77
CA LEU A 151 -1.48 -7.87 -10.05
C LEU A 151 -0.94 -9.29 -10.22
N GLU A 152 -1.14 -9.86 -11.40
CA GLU A 152 -0.56 -11.14 -11.82
C GLU A 152 0.90 -10.93 -12.28
N GLU A 153 1.63 -12.04 -12.51
CA GLU A 153 3.02 -11.97 -12.96
C GLU A 153 3.13 -11.29 -14.33
N GLY A 154 3.99 -10.28 -14.43
CA GLY A 154 4.18 -9.50 -15.67
C GLY A 154 3.25 -8.28 -15.80
N GLU A 155 2.23 -8.17 -14.95
CA GLU A 155 1.33 -7.03 -14.94
C GLU A 155 1.93 -5.83 -14.20
N GLN A 156 1.67 -4.64 -14.74
CA GLN A 156 2.07 -3.37 -14.18
C GLN A 156 0.85 -2.45 -14.08
N LYS A 157 0.88 -1.59 -13.07
CA LYS A 157 -0.19 -0.61 -12.84
C LYS A 157 0.31 0.79 -13.16
N GLN A 158 -0.49 1.54 -13.90
CA GLN A 158 -0.15 2.92 -14.27
C GLN A 158 -1.36 3.83 -14.15
N GLU A 159 -1.21 4.92 -13.40
CA GLU A 159 -2.22 5.98 -13.33
C GLU A 159 -2.20 6.84 -14.59
N VAL A 160 -3.39 7.11 -15.14
CA VAL A 160 -3.64 7.97 -16.30
C VAL A 160 -4.67 9.03 -15.94
N VAL A 161 -4.58 10.19 -16.58
CA VAL A 161 -5.40 11.37 -16.23
C VAL A 161 -6.16 11.98 -17.40
N SER A 162 -5.82 11.63 -18.63
CA SER A 162 -6.51 12.12 -19.81
C SER A 162 -6.49 11.09 -20.93
N VAL A 163 -7.41 11.24 -21.86
CA VAL A 163 -7.63 10.33 -22.98
C VAL A 163 -7.90 11.10 -24.27
N SER A 164 -7.63 10.45 -25.41
CA SER A 164 -8.09 10.92 -26.73
C SER A 164 -8.70 9.77 -27.49
N ARG A 165 -9.60 10.08 -28.43
CA ARG A 165 -10.29 9.10 -29.29
C ARG A 165 -9.84 9.28 -30.73
N ARG A 166 -9.53 8.17 -31.40
CA ARG A 166 -9.42 8.08 -32.86
C ARG A 166 -10.11 6.83 -33.35
N GLU A 167 -10.15 6.62 -34.66
CA GLU A 167 -10.67 5.39 -35.25
C GLU A 167 -9.59 4.64 -36.03
N SER A 168 -9.71 3.32 -36.07
CA SER A 168 -8.92 2.46 -36.95
C SER A 168 -9.39 2.61 -38.40
N LYS A 169 -8.66 2.00 -39.33
CA LYS A 169 -9.09 1.92 -40.74
C LYS A 169 -10.43 1.18 -40.90
N ASP A 170 -10.74 0.29 -39.97
CA ASP A 170 -11.97 -0.50 -39.94
C ASP A 170 -13.06 0.16 -39.08
N SER A 171 -12.93 1.47 -38.81
CA SER A 171 -13.83 2.26 -37.96
C SER A 171 -13.93 1.77 -36.50
N THR A 172 -12.99 0.95 -36.04
CA THR A 172 -12.92 0.53 -34.63
C THR A 172 -12.47 1.72 -33.78
N PRO A 173 -13.21 2.11 -32.73
CA PRO A 173 -12.76 3.16 -31.83
C PRO A 173 -11.47 2.75 -31.11
N ILE A 174 -10.53 3.70 -31.04
CA ILE A 174 -9.26 3.54 -30.35
C ILE A 174 -9.13 4.67 -29.34
N VAL A 175 -8.92 4.31 -28.08
CA VAL A 175 -8.70 5.27 -26.99
C VAL A 175 -7.24 5.26 -26.58
N ALA A 176 -6.57 6.39 -26.73
CA ALA A 176 -5.21 6.60 -26.23
C ALA A 176 -5.24 7.22 -24.82
N PHE A 177 -4.34 6.77 -23.94
CA PHE A 177 -4.27 7.22 -22.55
C PHE A 177 -2.97 7.98 -22.29
N TYR A 178 -3.03 9.01 -21.45
CA TYR A 178 -1.90 9.88 -21.13
C TYR A 178 -1.67 9.99 -19.62
N LEU A 179 -0.39 10.09 -19.23
CA LEU A 179 0.05 10.25 -17.85
C LEU A 179 -0.08 11.69 -17.38
N ALA A 180 -0.15 11.93 -16.07
CA ALA A 180 -0.14 13.29 -15.51
C ALA A 180 1.17 14.04 -15.72
N HIS A 181 2.27 13.31 -15.91
CA HIS A 181 3.60 13.90 -15.89
C HIS A 181 3.81 14.89 -17.05
N PRO A 182 4.26 16.14 -16.78
CA PRO A 182 4.30 17.21 -17.78
C PRO A 182 5.29 16.94 -18.92
N LYS A 183 6.36 16.16 -18.66
CA LYS A 183 7.32 15.76 -19.71
C LYS A 183 6.81 14.63 -20.60
N THR A 184 5.66 14.02 -20.30
CA THR A 184 5.10 12.92 -21.08
C THR A 184 4.14 13.49 -22.12
N VAL A 185 4.70 13.82 -23.27
CA VAL A 185 3.98 14.40 -24.41
C VAL A 185 3.20 13.33 -25.18
N LYS A 186 3.83 12.18 -25.41
CA LYS A 186 3.25 11.08 -26.19
C LYS A 186 2.27 10.26 -25.35
N LYS A 187 1.35 9.56 -26.03
CA LYS A 187 0.50 8.57 -25.38
C LYS A 187 1.31 7.53 -24.61
N PHE A 188 0.76 7.04 -23.51
CA PHE A 188 1.36 5.97 -22.73
C PHE A 188 1.03 4.59 -23.34
N LEU A 189 -0.24 4.35 -23.63
CA LEU A 189 -0.77 3.18 -24.33
C LEU A 189 -2.09 3.57 -25.02
N HIS A 190 -2.64 2.66 -25.83
CA HIS A 190 -4.02 2.78 -26.31
C HIS A 190 -4.72 1.42 -26.22
N SER A 191 -6.04 1.44 -26.23
CA SER A 191 -6.90 0.26 -26.32
C SER A 191 -7.80 0.36 -27.53
N TYR A 192 -8.05 -0.78 -28.18
CA TYR A 192 -9.09 -0.92 -29.19
C TYR A 192 -10.38 -1.31 -28.46
N LEU A 193 -11.47 -0.62 -28.76
CA LEU A 193 -12.80 -0.95 -28.24
C LEU A 193 -13.53 -1.73 -29.33
N ASN A 194 -13.30 -3.05 -29.38
CA ASN A 194 -13.70 -3.88 -30.52
C ASN A 194 -15.18 -4.28 -30.45
N ASN A 195 -15.75 -4.32 -29.25
CA ASN A 195 -17.12 -4.72 -29.00
C ASN A 195 -17.78 -3.80 -27.95
N GLN A 196 -19.09 -3.98 -27.75
CA GLN A 196 -19.85 -3.16 -26.80
C GLN A 196 -19.38 -3.34 -25.35
N ASP A 197 -18.88 -4.51 -24.98
CA ASP A 197 -18.39 -4.78 -23.63
C ASP A 197 -17.11 -4.00 -23.35
N ASP A 198 -16.20 -3.88 -24.33
CA ASP A 198 -15.00 -3.04 -24.23
C ASP A 198 -15.38 -1.57 -24.02
N VAL A 199 -16.39 -1.08 -24.75
CA VAL A 199 -16.92 0.27 -24.59
C VAL A 199 -17.49 0.45 -23.19
N GLN A 200 -18.37 -0.45 -22.74
CA GLN A 200 -18.95 -0.39 -21.40
C GLN A 200 -17.90 -0.45 -20.29
N ALA A 201 -16.88 -1.30 -20.43
CA ALA A 201 -15.78 -1.40 -19.48
C ALA A 201 -14.99 -0.08 -19.39
N PHE A 202 -14.69 0.52 -20.54
CA PHE A 202 -14.05 1.84 -20.62
C PHE A 202 -14.92 2.91 -19.93
N GLU A 203 -16.20 2.99 -20.27
CA GLU A 203 -17.10 4.02 -19.73
C GLU A 203 -17.32 3.86 -18.23
N THR A 204 -17.45 2.61 -17.75
CA THR A 204 -17.61 2.30 -16.32
C THR A 204 -16.35 2.66 -15.55
N ALA A 205 -15.17 2.35 -16.08
CA ALA A 205 -13.90 2.63 -15.43
C ALA A 205 -13.62 4.13 -15.36
N THR A 206 -13.78 4.84 -16.48
CA THR A 206 -13.42 6.27 -16.60
C THR A 206 -14.50 7.21 -16.11
N GLY A 207 -15.77 6.80 -16.16
CA GLY A 207 -16.91 7.68 -16.00
C GLY A 207 -17.14 8.62 -17.21
N LEU A 208 -16.42 8.44 -18.32
CA LEU A 208 -16.63 9.18 -19.56
C LEU A 208 -17.41 8.34 -20.56
N LYS A 209 -18.28 9.00 -21.34
CA LYS A 209 -18.93 8.37 -22.50
C LYS A 209 -18.00 8.42 -23.69
N LEU A 210 -17.91 7.34 -24.47
CA LEU A 210 -17.02 7.29 -25.63
C LEU A 210 -17.34 8.40 -26.65
N ASP A 211 -18.63 8.67 -26.84
CA ASP A 211 -19.11 9.72 -27.76
C ASP A 211 -18.97 11.15 -27.21
N SER A 212 -18.63 11.30 -25.93
CA SER A 212 -18.28 12.62 -25.36
C SER A 212 -16.84 13.04 -25.64
N ILE A 213 -16.02 12.13 -26.19
CA ILE A 213 -14.61 12.39 -26.53
C ILE A 213 -14.54 12.75 -28.02
N PRO A 214 -14.07 13.96 -28.38
CA PRO A 214 -13.94 14.36 -29.77
C PRO A 214 -13.08 13.39 -30.59
N LEU A 215 -13.54 13.08 -31.81
CA LEU A 215 -12.84 12.18 -32.72
C LEU A 215 -11.67 12.90 -33.39
N TRP A 216 -10.44 12.51 -33.05
CA TRP A 216 -9.23 13.01 -33.69
C TRP A 216 -9.10 12.50 -35.13
N PRO A 217 -9.03 13.39 -36.15
CA PRO A 217 -8.96 12.97 -37.56
C PRO A 217 -7.58 12.49 -38.01
N GLY A 218 -6.54 12.58 -37.16
CA GLY A 218 -5.18 12.18 -37.54
C GLY A 218 -4.96 10.67 -37.52
N GLU A 219 -4.12 10.19 -38.45
CA GLU A 219 -3.76 8.78 -38.55
C GLU A 219 -2.97 8.27 -37.32
N ARG A 220 -2.17 9.16 -36.72
CA ARG A 220 -1.42 8.91 -35.48
C ARG A 220 -2.08 9.61 -34.32
N ASP A 221 -1.87 9.11 -33.12
CA ASP A 221 -2.44 9.71 -31.90
C ASP A 221 -1.89 11.12 -31.70
N VAL A 222 -2.74 11.99 -31.16
CA VAL A 222 -2.40 13.38 -30.88
C VAL A 222 -1.35 13.46 -29.76
N ASP A 223 -0.30 14.25 -29.97
CA ASP A 223 0.69 14.55 -28.95
C ASP A 223 0.22 15.74 -28.09
N LYS A 224 0.55 15.76 -26.79
CA LYS A 224 0.08 16.81 -25.86
C LYS A 224 0.59 18.22 -26.17
N ASP A 225 1.67 18.35 -26.93
CA ASP A 225 2.24 19.63 -27.35
C ASP A 225 1.70 20.07 -28.72
N SER A 226 0.81 19.28 -29.33
CA SER A 226 0.08 19.68 -30.53
C SER A 226 -0.80 20.89 -30.26
N ARG A 227 -0.91 21.78 -31.25
CA ARG A 227 -1.81 22.94 -31.18
C ARG A 227 -3.29 22.56 -31.03
N GLN A 228 -3.63 21.32 -31.36
CA GLN A 228 -4.99 20.77 -31.27
C GLN A 228 -5.17 19.88 -30.03
N ALA A 229 -4.15 19.74 -29.17
CA ALA A 229 -4.20 18.85 -28.01
C ALA A 229 -5.41 19.16 -27.11
N ASP A 230 -5.67 20.43 -26.83
CA ASP A 230 -6.75 20.86 -25.93
C ASP A 230 -8.16 20.54 -26.48
N GLU A 231 -8.30 20.32 -27.79
CA GLU A 231 -9.56 19.97 -28.44
C GLU A 231 -9.85 18.46 -28.38
N TYR A 232 -8.80 17.62 -28.48
CA TYR A 232 -8.96 16.17 -28.64
C TYR A 232 -8.47 15.34 -27.45
N ILE A 233 -7.68 15.92 -26.55
CA ILE A 233 -7.24 15.28 -25.31
C ILE A 233 -8.14 15.74 -24.18
N VAL A 234 -9.08 14.89 -23.80
CA VAL A 234 -10.07 15.16 -22.76
C VAL A 234 -9.54 14.69 -21.40
N PRO A 235 -9.55 15.54 -20.36
CA PRO A 235 -9.22 15.11 -19.01
C PRO A 235 -10.26 14.12 -18.48
N LEU A 236 -9.79 13.09 -17.78
CA LEU A 236 -10.68 12.16 -17.09
C LEU A 236 -11.34 12.87 -15.88
N PRO A 237 -12.62 12.59 -15.57
CA PRO A 237 -13.30 13.13 -14.39
C PRO A 237 -12.58 12.78 -13.09
N ARG A 238 -11.88 11.64 -13.08
CA ARG A 238 -10.98 11.20 -12.02
C ARG A 238 -9.81 10.42 -12.65
N PRO A 239 -8.59 10.50 -12.08
CA PRO A 239 -7.52 9.60 -12.46
C PRO A 239 -7.95 8.14 -12.29
N ILE A 240 -7.54 7.28 -13.21
CA ILE A 240 -7.76 5.84 -13.13
C ILE A 240 -6.45 5.10 -13.26
N ASN A 241 -6.40 3.88 -12.74
CA ASN A 241 -5.27 3.01 -12.92
C ASN A 241 -5.56 1.99 -14.03
N LEU A 242 -4.62 1.86 -14.95
CA LEU A 242 -4.60 0.83 -15.98
C LEU A 242 -3.69 -0.30 -15.52
N VAL A 243 -4.17 -1.53 -15.62
CA VAL A 243 -3.32 -2.72 -15.52
C VAL A 243 -2.91 -3.10 -16.93
N TRP A 244 -1.61 -3.14 -17.18
CA TRP A 244 -1.02 -3.39 -18.49
C TRP A 244 0.16 -4.35 -18.38
N GLU A 245 0.43 -5.05 -19.46
CA GLU A 245 1.58 -5.94 -19.57
C GLU A 245 2.40 -5.62 -20.83
N VAL A 246 3.61 -6.15 -20.90
CA VAL A 246 4.46 -6.00 -22.08
C VAL A 246 3.95 -6.93 -23.18
N ASN A 247 3.67 -6.39 -24.36
CA ASN A 247 3.16 -7.16 -25.48
C ASN A 247 4.15 -8.26 -25.88
N PRO A 248 3.75 -9.54 -25.89
CA PRO A 248 4.62 -10.64 -26.33
C PRO A 248 5.17 -10.43 -27.74
N LYS A 249 4.37 -9.87 -28.66
CA LYS A 249 4.82 -9.55 -30.03
C LYS A 249 5.97 -8.55 -30.04
N TRP A 250 5.94 -7.55 -29.15
CA TRP A 250 7.02 -6.59 -29.02
C TRP A 250 8.27 -7.23 -28.41
N GLN A 251 8.11 -8.15 -27.44
CA GLN A 251 9.25 -8.88 -26.87
C GLN A 251 9.95 -9.73 -27.93
N THR A 252 9.20 -10.51 -28.72
CA THR A 252 9.74 -11.29 -29.83
C THR A 252 10.44 -10.38 -30.84
N TRP A 253 9.76 -9.32 -31.30
CA TRP A 253 10.34 -8.34 -32.22
C TRP A 253 11.63 -7.71 -31.68
N SER A 254 11.67 -7.37 -30.39
CA SER A 254 12.86 -6.77 -29.76
C SER A 254 14.02 -7.77 -29.68
N THR A 255 13.75 -9.03 -29.32
CA THR A 255 14.77 -10.09 -29.18
C THR A 255 15.35 -10.50 -30.53
N GLU A 256 14.52 -10.55 -31.58
CA GLU A 256 14.95 -10.87 -32.95
C GLU A 256 15.70 -9.73 -33.64
N GLY A 257 15.97 -8.63 -32.92
CA GLY A 257 16.65 -7.47 -33.50
C GLY A 257 15.76 -6.69 -34.47
N GLY A 258 14.44 -6.66 -34.27
CA GLY A 258 13.47 -6.03 -35.16
C GLY A 258 13.84 -4.62 -35.62
N LYS A 259 14.57 -3.85 -34.79
CA LYS A 259 15.15 -2.55 -35.15
C LYS A 259 16.11 -2.58 -36.36
N SER A 260 16.87 -3.65 -36.55
CA SER A 260 17.81 -3.80 -37.68
C SER A 260 17.14 -4.39 -38.92
N THR A 261 16.01 -5.07 -38.77
CA THR A 261 15.29 -5.72 -39.89
C THR A 261 14.33 -4.79 -40.66
N GLY A 262 14.03 -3.60 -40.10
CA GLY A 262 13.04 -2.68 -40.67
C GLY A 262 11.58 -3.14 -40.49
N ALA A 263 11.32 -4.22 -39.75
CA ALA A 263 9.98 -4.66 -39.40
C ALA A 263 9.26 -3.60 -38.54
N ILE A 264 7.96 -3.42 -38.80
CA ILE A 264 7.12 -2.46 -38.08
C ILE A 264 7.11 -2.80 -36.58
N GLU A 265 7.49 -1.83 -35.74
CA GLU A 265 7.54 -2.00 -34.28
C GLU A 265 6.12 -2.22 -33.71
N PRO A 266 5.84 -3.39 -33.08
CA PRO A 266 4.58 -3.61 -32.41
C PRO A 266 4.41 -2.69 -31.19
N HIS A 267 3.19 -2.52 -30.70
CA HIS A 267 2.98 -1.76 -29.48
C HIS A 267 3.60 -2.46 -28.28
N LYS A 268 4.47 -1.74 -27.56
CA LYS A 268 5.18 -2.28 -26.39
C LYS A 268 4.27 -2.70 -25.23
N ARG A 269 3.13 -2.01 -25.05
CA ARG A 269 2.22 -2.20 -23.91
C ARG A 269 0.84 -2.58 -24.41
N ILE A 270 0.21 -3.52 -23.72
CA ILE A 270 -1.19 -3.92 -23.95
C ILE A 270 -1.98 -3.74 -22.65
N LEU A 271 -3.20 -3.21 -22.79
CA LEU A 271 -4.12 -3.08 -21.67
C LEU A 271 -4.67 -4.46 -21.33
N VAL A 272 -4.56 -4.87 -20.07
CA VAL A 272 -5.16 -6.10 -19.56
C VAL A 272 -6.53 -5.81 -18.97
N ARG A 273 -6.62 -4.83 -18.06
CA ARG A 273 -7.88 -4.40 -17.43
C ARG A 273 -7.81 -3.00 -16.87
N TYR A 274 -8.98 -2.43 -16.61
CA TYR A 274 -9.11 -1.19 -15.83
C TYR A 274 -9.18 -1.52 -14.32
N ASP A 275 -8.38 -0.85 -13.51
CA ASP A 275 -8.47 -0.96 -12.05
C ASP A 275 -9.35 0.16 -11.49
N ALA A 276 -10.63 -0.17 -11.30
CA ALA A 276 -11.64 0.74 -10.77
C ALA A 276 -11.53 0.97 -9.25
N THR A 277 -10.75 0.15 -8.53
CA THR A 277 -10.66 0.11 -7.06
C THR A 277 -9.84 1.26 -6.46
N SER A 278 -9.11 2.01 -7.27
CA SER A 278 -8.08 2.95 -6.79
C SER A 278 -8.44 4.43 -6.91
N ALA A 279 -9.73 4.80 -7.06
CA ALA A 279 -10.13 6.20 -7.01
C ALA A 279 -9.97 6.76 -5.60
N LYS A 280 -8.77 7.26 -5.30
CA LYS A 280 -8.58 8.26 -4.26
C LYS A 280 -9.29 9.53 -4.73
N PRO A 281 -10.32 10.03 -4.03
CA PRO A 281 -10.88 11.33 -4.36
C PRO A 281 -9.77 12.37 -4.21
N VAL A 282 -9.45 13.06 -5.30
CA VAL A 282 -8.50 14.18 -5.25
C VAL A 282 -9.18 15.28 -4.45
N SER A 283 -8.72 15.49 -3.22
CA SER A 283 -9.08 16.65 -2.42
C SER A 283 -8.63 17.90 -3.18
N ALA A 284 -9.59 18.65 -3.73
CA ALA A 284 -9.32 19.93 -4.34
C ALA A 284 -8.63 20.89 -3.34
N PRO A 285 -7.70 21.75 -3.78
CA PRO A 285 -7.04 22.69 -2.89
C PRO A 285 -8.03 23.73 -2.35
N LEU A 286 -8.01 23.88 -1.02
CA LEU A 286 -8.76 24.85 -0.24
C LEU A 286 -8.56 26.28 -0.78
N SER A 287 -9.66 26.88 -1.24
CA SER A 287 -9.79 28.34 -1.39
C SER A 287 -10.79 28.85 -0.36
N VAL A 288 -10.39 29.90 0.36
CA VAL A 288 -11.01 30.50 1.57
C VAL A 288 -12.27 31.35 1.22
N PRO A 289 -12.98 32.01 2.18
CA PRO A 289 -14.29 31.62 2.68
C PRO A 289 -15.48 32.51 2.25
N ALA A 290 -16.66 31.88 2.32
CA ALA A 290 -17.99 32.41 2.72
C ALA A 290 -18.62 33.63 2.01
N THR A 291 -19.76 33.37 1.35
CA THR A 291 -20.99 34.17 1.55
C THR A 291 -22.20 33.22 1.55
N PRO A 292 -23.22 33.40 2.41
CA PRO A 292 -24.29 32.44 2.65
C PRO A 292 -25.50 32.66 1.74
N GLY A 293 -26.02 31.60 1.13
CA GLY A 293 -27.26 31.66 0.34
C GLY A 293 -27.71 30.29 -0.18
N ASP A 294 -28.50 29.60 0.65
CA ASP A 294 -29.51 28.56 0.36
C ASP A 294 -29.13 27.17 -0.22
N PRO A 295 -29.90 26.12 0.17
CA PRO A 295 -29.46 24.74 0.12
C PRO A 295 -29.88 24.03 -1.18
N LYS A 296 -28.93 23.34 -1.83
CA LYS A 296 -29.19 22.37 -2.90
C LYS A 296 -28.79 20.97 -2.42
N PRO A 297 -29.63 19.93 -2.61
CA PRO A 297 -29.46 18.66 -1.92
C PRO A 297 -28.28 17.85 -2.46
N ALA A 298 -27.45 17.38 -1.54
CA ALA A 298 -26.39 16.44 -1.79
C ALA A 298 -26.98 15.06 -2.11
N ASN A 299 -26.89 14.64 -3.38
CA ASN A 299 -27.21 13.28 -3.78
C ASN A 299 -25.98 12.39 -3.55
N GLY A 300 -25.66 12.17 -2.28
CA GLY A 300 -24.85 11.02 -1.89
C GLY A 300 -25.67 9.76 -2.16
N ALA A 301 -25.07 8.74 -2.77
CA ALA A 301 -25.69 7.43 -2.96
C ALA A 301 -25.92 6.78 -1.58
N LEU A 302 -26.96 7.21 -0.87
CA LEU A 302 -27.49 6.52 0.28
C LEU A 302 -28.05 5.19 -0.23
N VAL A 303 -27.42 4.11 0.19
CA VAL A 303 -27.92 2.75 0.00
C VAL A 303 -29.34 2.71 0.60
N ARG A 304 -30.36 2.67 -0.26
CA ARG A 304 -31.76 2.61 0.14
C ARG A 304 -32.01 1.21 0.71
N LYS A 305 -32.40 1.13 1.99
CA LYS A 305 -32.72 -0.12 2.67
C LYS A 305 -34.21 -0.14 3.03
N TYR A 306 -34.82 -1.30 2.83
CA TYR A 306 -36.15 -1.63 3.33
C TYR A 306 -36.10 -1.86 4.84
N GLN A 307 -37.25 -1.83 5.51
CA GLN A 307 -37.29 -2.09 6.97
C GLN A 307 -36.93 -3.53 7.33
N ASP A 308 -37.14 -4.48 6.41
CA ASP A 308 -36.69 -5.87 6.53
C ASP A 308 -35.16 -6.05 6.43
N GLY A 309 -34.41 -4.96 6.21
CA GLY A 309 -32.95 -4.95 6.10
C GLY A 309 -32.41 -5.29 4.71
N THR A 310 -33.28 -5.64 3.75
CA THR A 310 -32.87 -5.85 2.36
C THR A 310 -32.56 -4.52 1.67
N SER A 311 -31.59 -4.52 0.76
CA SER A 311 -31.23 -3.32 -0.01
C SER A 311 -32.11 -3.23 -1.26
N CYS A 312 -32.59 -2.03 -1.57
CA CYS A 312 -33.18 -1.71 -2.87
C CYS A 312 -32.17 -2.05 -3.96
N LYS A 313 -32.57 -2.88 -4.93
CA LYS A 313 -31.69 -3.23 -6.05
C LYS A 313 -31.41 -1.98 -6.88
N ASP A 314 -30.31 -1.98 -7.63
CA ASP A 314 -29.90 -0.88 -8.50
C ASP A 314 -30.82 -0.67 -9.73
N ASP A 315 -32.06 -1.17 -9.69
CA ASP A 315 -33.07 -0.90 -10.70
C ASP A 315 -33.54 0.57 -10.60
N PRO A 316 -33.37 1.39 -11.66
CA PRO A 316 -33.84 2.78 -11.68
C PRO A 316 -35.33 2.92 -11.37
N ALA A 317 -36.17 1.97 -11.81
CA ALA A 317 -37.61 2.03 -11.58
C ALA A 317 -37.97 1.80 -10.11
N GLU A 318 -37.26 0.88 -9.45
CA GLU A 318 -37.41 0.59 -8.02
C GLU A 318 -37.00 1.79 -7.16
N ARG A 319 -35.91 2.48 -7.53
CA ARG A 319 -35.46 3.70 -6.84
C ARG A 319 -36.48 4.84 -6.91
N VAL A 320 -37.05 5.08 -8.10
CA VAL A 320 -38.08 6.11 -8.30
C VAL A 320 -39.32 5.78 -7.47
N ALA A 321 -39.75 4.52 -7.46
CA ALA A 321 -40.87 4.07 -6.64
C ALA A 321 -40.58 4.22 -5.13
N PHE A 322 -39.39 3.85 -4.68
CA PHE A 322 -38.96 3.95 -3.28
C PHE A 322 -38.96 5.40 -2.80
N ASP A 323 -38.42 6.32 -3.61
CA ASP A 323 -38.37 7.75 -3.29
C ASP A 323 -39.80 8.34 -3.24
N ALA A 324 -40.68 7.93 -4.16
CA ALA A 324 -42.09 8.32 -4.14
C ALA A 324 -42.84 7.80 -2.90
N TYR A 325 -42.60 6.55 -2.50
CA TYR A 325 -43.18 5.98 -1.27
C TYR A 325 -42.72 6.73 -0.03
N THR A 326 -41.41 6.98 0.09
CA THR A 326 -40.81 7.66 1.25
C THR A 326 -41.36 9.08 1.37
N LYS A 327 -41.53 9.78 0.24
CA LYS A 327 -42.15 11.11 0.19
C LYS A 327 -43.62 11.11 0.61
N ALA A 328 -44.37 10.06 0.28
CA ALA A 328 -45.80 9.98 0.60
C ALA A 328 -46.08 9.55 2.05
N ASN A 329 -45.23 8.68 2.62
CA ASN A 329 -45.50 8.02 3.90
C ASN A 329 -44.54 8.44 5.03
N ASN A 330 -43.55 9.30 4.75
CA ASN A 330 -42.48 9.72 5.68
C ASN A 330 -41.72 8.54 6.33
N ASN A 331 -41.77 7.35 5.74
CA ASN A 331 -41.14 6.12 6.23
C ASN A 331 -40.68 5.25 5.05
N SER A 332 -39.68 4.39 5.27
CA SER A 332 -39.25 3.39 4.28
C SER A 332 -40.30 2.28 4.12
N PRO A 333 -40.44 1.66 2.93
CA PRO A 333 -41.29 0.49 2.74
C PRO A 333 -40.81 -0.69 3.59
N ALA A 334 -41.77 -1.51 4.05
CA ALA A 334 -41.46 -2.69 4.87
C ALA A 334 -40.59 -3.70 4.10
N SER A 335 -40.89 -3.91 2.81
CA SER A 335 -40.20 -4.80 1.89
C SER A 335 -40.42 -4.36 0.43
N LEU A 336 -39.73 -5.00 -0.53
CA LEU A 336 -39.96 -4.81 -1.96
C LEU A 336 -41.42 -5.09 -2.37
N GLU A 337 -42.05 -6.09 -1.76
CA GLU A 337 -43.44 -6.46 -2.04
C GLU A 337 -44.41 -5.38 -1.58
N ALA A 338 -44.17 -4.79 -0.41
CA ALA A 338 -44.94 -3.66 0.10
C ALA A 338 -44.83 -2.43 -0.82
N LEU A 339 -43.62 -2.17 -1.33
CA LEU A 339 -43.38 -1.09 -2.30
C LEU A 339 -44.17 -1.32 -3.60
N ARG A 340 -44.14 -2.54 -4.15
CA ARG A 340 -44.89 -2.89 -5.38
C ARG A 340 -46.40 -2.82 -5.17
N ALA A 341 -46.91 -3.29 -4.04
CA ALA A 341 -48.33 -3.22 -3.70
C ALA A 341 -48.81 -1.77 -3.63
N TRP A 342 -48.05 -0.89 -2.96
CA TRP A 342 -48.35 0.55 -2.90
C TRP A 342 -48.32 1.19 -4.30
N TYR A 343 -47.29 0.89 -5.10
CA TYR A 343 -47.13 1.49 -6.43
C TYR A 343 -48.28 1.11 -7.38
N ARG A 344 -48.78 -0.13 -7.35
CA ARG A 344 -49.96 -0.55 -8.14
C ARG A 344 -51.21 0.26 -7.81
N VAL A 345 -51.42 0.58 -6.53
CA VAL A 345 -52.56 1.37 -6.08
C VAL A 345 -52.37 2.86 -6.39
N ALA A 346 -51.15 3.37 -6.23
CA ALA A 346 -50.82 4.78 -6.45
C ALA A 346 -50.86 5.19 -7.94
N VAL A 347 -50.56 4.26 -8.86
CA VAL A 347 -50.59 4.51 -10.32
C VAL A 347 -51.99 4.30 -10.92
N SER A 348 -52.91 3.67 -10.20
CA SER A 348 -54.31 3.45 -10.64
C SER A 348 -55.26 4.59 -10.26
N LYS A 349 -54.76 5.66 -9.65
CA LYS A 349 -55.47 6.90 -9.35
C LYS A 349 -54.87 8.03 -10.17
#